data_AF-A0A3M1CKT4-F1
#
_entry.id   AF-A0A3M1CKT4-F1
#
_cell.length_a   1.000
_cell.length_b   1.000
_cell.length_c   1.000
_cell.angle_alpha   90.00
_cell.angle_beta   90.00
_cell.angle_gamma   90.00
#
_symmetry.space_group_name_H-M   'P 1'
#
loop_
_entity.id
_entity.type
_entity.pdbx_description
1 polymer ?
#
loop_
_entity_poly.entity_id
_entity_poly.type
_entity_poly.pdbx_seq_one_letter_code
_entity_poly.pdbx_strand_id
1 'polypeptide(L)'
;MAAETKATKQMKEKMEGLEPGSDRYNVLETARRFKKSWIEMGAALFRVRAKELYRRWGFDRFEQYCQQELRIKPQTANKLCASYAFLREEDPSVLRRDGVEKPVPDVQVVDFLRRLKEKRNIPDDAF
;
A
#
# COMPACT_ATOMS: atom_id res chain seq x y z
N MET A 1 11.59 -5.99 -11.71
CA MET A 1 11.95 -5.63 -10.32
C MET A 1 11.02 -4.51 -9.87
N ALA A 2 10.20 -4.73 -8.83
CA ALA A 2 9.33 -3.69 -8.29
C ALA A 2 10.20 -2.62 -7.62
N ALA A 3 10.13 -1.38 -8.11
CA ALA A 3 11.12 -0.36 -7.78
C ALA A 3 10.96 0.12 -6.33
N GLU A 4 11.99 -0.14 -5.52
CA GLU A 4 12.24 0.60 -4.29
C GLU A 4 12.30 2.09 -4.62
N THR A 5 11.61 2.94 -3.86
CA THR A 5 11.71 4.38 -4.09
C THR A 5 13.14 4.84 -3.81
N LYS A 6 13.66 5.76 -4.62
CA LYS A 6 14.98 6.39 -4.43
C LYS A 6 15.20 6.83 -2.98
N ALA A 7 14.16 7.42 -2.37
CA ALA A 7 14.20 7.87 -0.98
C ALA A 7 14.33 6.72 0.03
N THR A 8 13.75 5.55 -0.22
CA THR A 8 13.85 4.38 0.66
C THR A 8 15.21 3.72 0.56
N LYS A 9 15.74 3.62 -0.66
CA LYS A 9 17.10 3.15 -0.92
C LYS A 9 18.15 4.03 -0.22
N GLN A 10 18.05 5.35 -0.39
CA GLN A 10 18.94 6.31 0.26
C GLN A 10 18.86 6.29 1.79
N MET A 11 17.67 6.00 2.36
CA MET A 11 17.53 5.83 3.81
C MET A 11 18.27 4.57 4.28
N LYS A 12 18.20 3.47 3.53
CA LYS A 12 18.92 2.22 3.84
C LYS A 12 20.44 2.42 3.78
N GLU A 13 20.94 3.00 2.70
CA GLU A 13 22.38 3.31 2.54
C GLU A 13 22.89 4.19 3.71
N LYS A 14 22.09 5.16 4.16
CA LYS A 14 22.43 5.99 5.32
C LYS A 14 22.43 5.24 6.65
N MET A 15 21.62 4.20 6.79
CA MET A 15 21.52 3.40 8.03
C MET A 15 22.69 2.43 8.18
N GLU A 16 23.33 1.99 7.10
CA GLU A 16 24.46 1.03 7.12
C GLU A 16 25.69 1.59 7.88
N GLY A 17 25.83 2.92 7.95
CA GLY A 17 26.88 3.59 8.71
C GLY A 17 26.46 4.08 10.10
N LEU A 18 25.26 3.74 10.58
CA LEU A 18 24.76 4.17 11.88
C LEU A 18 24.80 3.03 12.89
N GLU A 19 25.08 3.37 14.15
CA GLU A 19 24.96 2.44 15.26
C GLU A 19 23.49 1.99 15.38
N PRO A 20 23.21 0.67 15.31
CA PRO A 20 21.88 0.13 15.54
C PRO A 20 21.35 0.54 16.92
N GLY A 21 20.11 1.01 16.98
CA GLY A 21 19.49 1.47 18.22
C GLY A 21 19.79 2.92 18.60
N SER A 22 20.72 3.61 17.91
CA SER A 22 20.86 5.06 18.04
C SER A 22 19.58 5.79 17.62
N ASP A 23 19.32 6.98 18.19
CA ASP A 23 18.13 7.78 17.86
C ASP A 23 18.01 8.03 16.35
N ARG A 24 19.13 8.31 15.70
CA ARG A 24 19.18 8.56 14.25
C ARG A 24 18.82 7.32 13.44
N TYR A 25 19.28 6.14 13.86
CA TYR A 25 18.89 4.86 13.26
C TYR A 25 17.38 4.63 13.43
N ASN A 26 16.86 4.81 14.65
CA ASN A 26 15.46 4.56 15.00
C ASN A 26 14.49 5.47 14.22
N VAL A 27 14.85 6.75 14.02
CA VAL A 27 14.06 7.69 13.21
C VAL A 27 14.00 7.26 11.74
N LEU A 28 15.13 6.85 11.15
CA LEU A 28 15.16 6.35 9.76
C LEU A 28 14.41 5.04 9.61
N GLU A 29 14.53 4.15 10.59
CA GLU A 29 13.77 2.90 10.63
C GLU A 29 12.26 3.16 10.68
N THR A 30 11.83 4.06 11.57
CA THR A 30 10.43 4.47 11.72
C THR A 30 9.88 5.09 10.43
N ALA A 31 10.64 6.00 9.81
CA ALA A 31 10.26 6.62 8.54
C ALA A 31 10.07 5.56 7.43
N ARG A 32 10.86 4.49 7.45
CA ARG A 32 10.75 3.40 6.48
C ARG A 32 9.62 2.43 6.79
N ARG A 33 9.31 2.17 8.06
CA ARG A 33 8.11 1.42 8.47
C ARG A 33 6.84 2.20 8.07
N PHE A 34 6.83 3.51 8.28
CA PHE A 34 5.72 4.38 7.86
C PHE A 34 5.42 4.28 6.35
N LYS A 35 6.45 4.16 5.50
CA LYS A 35 6.27 3.93 4.05
C LYS A 35 5.59 2.59 3.70
N LYS A 36 5.42 1.67 4.66
CA LYS A 36 4.64 0.42 4.51
C LYS A 36 3.23 0.48 5.09
N SER A 37 2.92 1.52 5.88
CA SER A 37 1.61 1.68 6.51
C SER A 37 0.47 1.64 5.49
N TRP A 38 0.75 1.96 4.21
CA TRP A 38 -0.23 1.84 3.13
C TRP A 38 -0.66 0.39 2.88
N ILE A 39 0.22 -0.61 3.01
CA ILE A 39 -0.13 -2.04 2.83
C ILE A 39 -1.06 -2.47 3.95
N GLU A 40 -0.73 -2.12 5.20
CA GLU A 40 -1.55 -2.42 6.37
C GLU A 40 -2.93 -1.76 6.24
N MET A 41 -2.96 -0.47 5.87
CA MET A 41 -4.19 0.26 5.63
C MET A 41 -4.99 -0.34 4.46
N GLY A 42 -4.33 -0.70 3.36
CA GLY A 42 -4.94 -1.35 2.21
C GLY A 42 -5.55 -2.70 2.57
N ALA A 43 -4.87 -3.50 3.39
CA ALA A 43 -5.36 -4.78 3.89
C ALA A 43 -6.61 -4.60 4.77
N ALA A 44 -6.58 -3.63 5.69
CA ALA A 44 -7.70 -3.32 6.57
C ALA A 44 -8.92 -2.84 5.77
N LEU A 45 -8.73 -1.87 4.86
CA LEU A 45 -9.78 -1.36 3.99
C LEU A 45 -10.34 -2.47 3.08
N PHE A 46 -9.49 -3.32 2.52
CA PHE A 46 -9.89 -4.46 1.72
C PHE A 46 -10.78 -5.41 2.52
N ARG A 47 -10.40 -5.74 3.77
CA ARG A 47 -11.20 -6.59 4.66
C ARG A 47 -12.54 -5.95 5.03
N VAL A 48 -12.54 -4.65 5.36
CA VAL A 48 -13.76 -3.89 5.69
C VAL A 48 -14.73 -3.91 4.51
N ARG A 49 -14.23 -3.66 3.29
CA ARG A 49 -15.02 -3.69 2.07
C ARG A 49 -15.54 -5.09 1.76
N ALA A 50 -14.67 -6.10 1.76
CA ALA A 50 -15.01 -7.48 1.39
C ALA A 50 -16.01 -8.14 2.35
N LYS A 51 -15.99 -7.79 3.63
CA LYS A 51 -16.92 -8.32 4.65
C LYS A 51 -18.10 -7.37 4.93
N GLU A 52 -18.20 -6.29 4.18
CA GLU A 52 -19.19 -5.22 4.39
C GLU A 52 -19.30 -4.74 5.85
N LEU A 53 -18.17 -4.67 6.56
CA LEU A 53 -18.18 -4.36 8.00
C LEU A 53 -18.73 -2.95 8.28
N TYR A 54 -18.53 -2.03 7.34
CA TYR A 54 -19.07 -0.67 7.39
C TYR A 54 -20.59 -0.64 7.57
N ARG A 55 -21.33 -1.61 7.01
CA ARG A 55 -22.79 -1.71 7.19
C ARG A 55 -23.16 -2.04 8.62
N ARG A 56 -22.41 -2.94 9.25
CA ARG A 56 -22.61 -3.34 10.66
C ARG A 56 -22.31 -2.20 11.63
N TRP A 57 -21.51 -1.22 11.19
CA TRP A 57 -21.19 -0.02 11.95
C TRP A 57 -22.12 1.16 11.65
N GLY A 58 -23.18 0.95 10.84
CA GLY A 58 -24.20 1.95 10.57
C GLY A 58 -23.91 2.86 9.38
N PHE A 59 -22.95 2.52 8.51
CA PHE A 59 -22.68 3.26 7.28
C PHE A 59 -23.32 2.57 6.06
N ASP A 60 -24.00 3.32 5.21
CA ASP A 60 -24.69 2.78 4.03
C ASP A 60 -23.70 2.31 2.95
N ARG A 61 -22.58 3.03 2.81
CA ARG A 61 -21.56 2.79 1.79
C ARG A 61 -20.16 2.83 2.37
N PHE A 62 -19.27 2.03 1.80
CA PHE A 62 -17.86 1.98 2.19
C PHE A 62 -17.18 3.35 2.11
N GLU A 63 -17.47 4.13 1.07
CA GLU A 63 -16.93 5.48 0.86
C GLU A 63 -17.40 6.47 1.92
N GLN A 64 -18.59 6.27 2.48
CA GLN A 64 -19.12 7.09 3.56
C GLN A 64 -18.34 6.83 4.86
N TYR A 65 -18.15 5.54 5.21
CA TYR A 65 -17.31 5.13 6.33
C TYR A 65 -15.89 5.71 6.23
N CYS A 66 -15.26 5.58 5.06
CA CYS A 66 -13.90 6.09 4.85
C CYS A 66 -13.80 7.60 5.04
N GLN A 67 -14.79 8.36 4.56
CA GLN A 67 -14.77 9.83 4.67
C GLN A 67 -15.13 10.34 6.06
N GLN A 68 -16.17 9.77 6.68
CA GLN A 68 -16.74 10.30 7.92
C GLN A 68 -15.92 9.88 9.13
N GLU A 69 -15.53 8.59 9.21
CA GLU A 69 -14.81 8.07 10.37
C GLU A 69 -13.29 8.13 10.15
N LEU A 70 -12.80 7.60 9.03
CA LEU A 70 -11.35 7.51 8.79
C LEU A 70 -10.74 8.80 8.24
N ARG A 71 -11.57 9.78 7.82
CA ARG A 71 -11.15 11.02 7.16
C ARG A 71 -10.26 10.80 5.93
N ILE A 72 -10.50 9.70 5.22
CA ILE A 72 -9.81 9.32 3.98
C ILE A 72 -10.70 9.63 2.78
N LYS A 73 -10.15 10.34 1.80
CA LYS A 73 -10.84 10.60 0.52
C LYS A 73 -11.17 9.27 -0.18
N PRO A 74 -12.36 9.11 -0.79
CA PRO A 74 -12.77 7.86 -1.44
C PRO A 74 -11.77 7.36 -2.48
N GLN A 75 -11.20 8.29 -3.27
CA GLN A 75 -10.20 7.96 -4.28
C GLN A 75 -8.94 7.32 -3.67
N THR A 76 -8.50 7.80 -2.50
CA THR A 76 -7.37 7.23 -1.77
C THR A 76 -7.71 5.86 -1.20
N ALA A 77 -8.87 5.70 -0.58
CA ALA A 77 -9.32 4.41 -0.06
C ALA A 77 -9.44 3.35 -1.16
N ASN A 78 -10.01 3.72 -2.31
CA ASN A 78 -10.12 2.86 -3.47
C ASN A 78 -8.75 2.48 -4.04
N LYS A 79 -7.83 3.43 -4.16
CA LYS A 79 -6.45 3.15 -4.59
C LYS A 79 -5.76 2.16 -3.66
N LEU A 80 -5.77 2.41 -2.36
CA LEU A 80 -5.15 1.52 -1.36
C LEU A 80 -5.72 0.11 -1.42
N CYS A 81 -7.05 -0.01 -1.48
CA CYS A 81 -7.73 -1.28 -1.57
C CYS A 81 -7.39 -2.04 -2.86
N ALA A 82 -7.38 -1.35 -4.01
CA ALA A 82 -7.09 -1.96 -5.31
C ALA A 82 -5.61 -2.35 -5.46
N SER A 83 -4.68 -1.50 -5.01
CA SER A 83 -3.25 -1.79 -5.01
C SER A 83 -2.91 -2.97 -4.10
N TYR A 84 -3.55 -3.07 -2.92
CA TYR A 84 -3.39 -4.22 -2.04
C TYR A 84 -3.92 -5.51 -2.68
N ALA A 85 -5.13 -5.48 -3.25
CA ALA A 85 -5.73 -6.62 -3.93
C ALA A 85 -4.85 -7.14 -5.07
N PHE A 86 -4.35 -6.23 -5.91
CA PHE A 86 -3.43 -6.54 -7.00
C PHE A 86 -2.15 -7.24 -6.50
N LEU A 87 -1.50 -6.72 -5.45
CA LEU A 87 -0.33 -7.40 -4.87
C LEU A 87 -0.67 -8.78 -4.29
N ARG A 88 -1.86 -8.93 -3.69
CA ARG A 88 -2.33 -10.22 -3.15
C ARG A 88 -2.50 -11.28 -4.24
N GLU A 89 -2.79 -10.87 -5.46
CA GLU A 89 -2.99 -11.77 -6.61
C GLU A 89 -1.68 -12.01 -7.36
N GLU A 90 -0.92 -10.96 -7.67
CA GLU A 90 0.27 -11.05 -8.51
C GLU A 90 1.54 -11.50 -7.78
N ASP A 91 1.75 -11.00 -6.56
CA ASP A 91 2.95 -11.29 -5.77
C ASP A 91 2.67 -11.22 -4.26
N PRO A 92 2.05 -12.26 -3.69
CA PRO A 92 1.75 -12.32 -2.26
C PRO A 92 3.00 -12.22 -1.37
N SER A 93 4.20 -12.50 -1.91
CA SER A 93 5.44 -12.41 -1.15
C SER A 93 5.76 -10.98 -0.75
N VAL A 94 5.31 -9.98 -1.52
CA VAL A 94 5.49 -8.55 -1.23
C VAL A 94 4.75 -8.17 0.06
N LEU A 95 3.59 -8.77 0.31
CA LEU A 95 2.79 -8.49 1.51
C LEU A 95 3.46 -8.97 2.80
N ARG A 96 4.41 -9.90 2.72
CA ARG A 96 5.19 -10.41 3.86
C ARG A 96 6.48 -9.64 4.11
N ARG A 97 6.78 -8.62 3.29
CA ARG A 97 8.03 -7.86 3.42
C ARG A 97 7.93 -6.90 4.60
N ASP A 98 8.76 -7.17 5.59
CA ASP A 98 9.10 -6.26 6.68
C ASP A 98 9.75 -4.96 6.20
N GLY A 99 10.34 -5.01 4.98
CA GLY A 99 11.10 -4.06 4.19
C GLY A 99 11.84 -2.96 4.91
N VAL A 100 12.51 -3.20 6.04
CA VAL A 100 13.21 -4.42 6.47
C VAL A 100 14.32 -4.84 5.52
N GLU A 101 14.33 -6.11 5.19
CA GLU A 101 15.31 -6.68 4.28
C GLU A 101 14.99 -6.38 2.81
N LYS A 102 13.69 -6.39 2.45
CA LYS A 102 13.23 -6.27 1.07
C LYS A 102 12.27 -5.09 0.89
N PRO A 103 12.56 -4.14 0.00
CA PRO A 103 11.71 -2.97 -0.18
C PRO A 103 10.29 -3.36 -0.61
N VAL A 104 9.30 -2.65 -0.06
CA VAL A 104 7.93 -2.70 -0.59
C VAL A 104 7.76 -1.59 -1.61
N PRO A 105 7.08 -1.87 -2.73
CA PRO A 105 6.90 -0.90 -3.79
C PRO A 105 5.99 0.24 -3.35
N ASP A 106 6.19 1.40 -3.97
CA ASP A 106 5.33 2.56 -3.78
C ASP A 106 3.91 2.28 -4.30
N VAL A 107 2.90 2.71 -3.55
CA VAL A 107 1.50 2.49 -3.91
C VAL A 107 1.12 3.10 -5.26
N GLN A 108 1.73 4.23 -5.67
CA GLN A 108 1.48 4.83 -6.99
C GLN A 108 2.04 3.94 -8.11
N VAL A 109 3.22 3.36 -7.91
CA VAL A 109 3.84 2.43 -8.87
C VAL A 109 2.99 1.17 -8.98
N VAL A 110 2.50 0.64 -7.85
CA VAL A 110 1.60 -0.52 -7.84
C VAL A 110 0.28 -0.20 -8.56
N ASP A 111 -0.35 0.94 -8.27
CA ASP A 111 -1.60 1.35 -8.95
C ASP A 111 -1.37 1.55 -10.47
N PHE A 112 -0.22 2.08 -10.86
CA PHE A 112 0.14 2.21 -12.27
C PHE A 112 0.26 0.86 -12.97
N LEU A 113 0.99 -0.10 -12.38
CA LEU A 113 1.13 -1.46 -12.92
C LEU A 113 -0.22 -2.17 -13.02
N ARG A 114 -1.06 -2.04 -11.98
CA ARG A 114 -2.45 -2.55 -11.98
C ARG A 114 -3.23 -2.03 -13.18
N ARG A 115 -3.25 -0.70 -13.39
CA ARG A 115 -3.97 -0.07 -14.51
C ARG A 115 -3.43 -0.49 -15.87
N LEU A 116 -2.11 -0.66 -16.01
CA LEU A 116 -1.53 -1.17 -17.26
C LEU A 116 -1.98 -2.58 -17.56
N LYS A 117 -2.03 -3.46 -16.55
CA LYS A 117 -2.53 -4.83 -16.71
C LYS A 117 -4.01 -4.84 -17.09
N GLU A 118 -4.83 -4.03 -16.43
CA GLU A 118 -6.25 -3.89 -16.75
C GLU A 118 -6.46 -3.47 -18.21
N LYS A 119 -5.70 -2.48 -18.70
CA LYS A 119 -5.78 -2.03 -20.11
C LYS A 119 -5.40 -3.11 -21.11
N ARG A 120 -4.42 -3.97 -20.79
CA ARG A 120 -4.00 -5.09 -21.65
C ARG A 120 -5.01 -6.23 -21.71
N ASN A 121 -5.91 -6.30 -20.72
CA ASN A 121 -6.96 -7.31 -20.65
C ASN A 121 -8.29 -6.85 -21.28
N ILE A 122 -8.36 -5.62 -21.80
CA ILE A 122 -9.51 -5.15 -22.59
C ILE A 122 -9.33 -5.69 -24.01
N PRO A 123 -10.27 -6.49 -24.55
CA PRO A 123 -10.21 -6.98 -25.94
C PRO A 123 -10.16 -5.80 -26.93
N ASP A 124 -9.39 -5.93 -28.01
CA ASP A 124 -9.21 -4.90 -29.04
C ASP A 124 -10.53 -4.54 -29.78
N ASP A 125 -11.55 -5.38 -29.63
CA ASP A 125 -12.87 -5.34 -30.26
C ASP A 125 -13.92 -4.49 -29.49
N ALA A 126 -13.48 -3.65 -28.55
CA ALA A 126 -14.33 -2.75 -27.77
C ALA A 126 -14.42 -1.30 -28.33
N PHE A 127 -13.99 -1.04 -29.57
CA PHE A 127 -14.08 0.27 -30.24
C PHE A 127 -14.71 0.18 -31.63
#